data_AF-A0A2K1DVG6-F1
#
_entry.id   AF-A0A2K1DVG6-F1
#
_cell.length_a   1.000
_cell.length_b   1.000
_cell.length_c   1.000
_cell.angle_alpha   90.00
_cell.angle_beta   90.00
_cell.angle_gamma   90.00
#
_symmetry.space_group_name_H-M   'P 1'
#
loop_
_entity.id
_entity.type
_entity.pdbx_description
1 polymer ?
#
loop_
_entity_poly.entity_id
_entity_poly.type
_entity_poly.pdbx_seq_one_letter_code
_entity_poly.pdbx_strand_id
1 'polypeptide(L)'
;QSGDLGCNPEIVPPLFKADDNCAGDEIELEASTEGPMNDGCSYSQTWTATYTDPCGNQAEPLSVTYTWTVDMEAPVITTDNESGDLGCNPEVMAPMFGATDNCGVGEPIVTTEGPTNDGCAYSQTWTANVTDNCGNQAEAVSITYTWTVDMEAPVITTNGQSGDLGCNPEIVPPLFKADDNCAGDEIELEASTEGPMNDGCAYSQTWTATYTDPCGNQAEPLSVTYTWTVDMEAPVITTDN
;
A
#
# COMPACT_ATOMS: atom_id res chain seq x y z
N GLN A 1 5.20 -12.44 52.27
CA GLN A 1 5.57 -13.48 51.29
C GLN A 1 6.23 -12.80 50.10
N SER A 2 7.15 -13.50 49.42
CA SER A 2 7.79 -13.06 48.17
C SER A 2 6.94 -13.37 46.94
N GLY A 3 7.20 -12.68 45.83
CA GLY A 3 6.62 -12.96 44.51
C GLY A 3 6.98 -11.91 43.47
N ASP A 4 6.99 -12.31 42.20
CA ASP A 4 6.94 -11.35 41.08
C ASP A 4 5.49 -10.86 40.90
N LEU A 5 5.31 -9.63 40.40
CA LEU A 5 4.00 -9.00 40.22
C LEU A 5 3.74 -8.53 38.77
N GLY A 6 4.63 -8.81 37.81
CA GLY A 6 4.49 -8.49 36.39
C GLY A 6 4.89 -7.06 36.00
N CYS A 7 4.36 -6.58 34.87
CA CYS A 7 4.67 -5.27 34.31
C CYS A 7 4.16 -4.11 35.19
N ASN A 8 5.06 -3.18 35.55
CA ASN A 8 4.79 -1.92 36.27
C ASN A 8 3.67 -1.98 37.38
N PRO A 9 3.80 -2.83 38.41
CA PRO A 9 2.70 -3.21 39.30
C PRO A 9 2.61 -2.39 40.61
N GLU A 10 1.50 -2.53 41.34
CA GLU A 10 1.32 -1.91 42.67
C GLU A 10 2.14 -2.64 43.74
N ILE A 11 3.35 -2.15 44.01
CA ILE A 11 4.26 -2.63 45.05
C ILE A 11 3.71 -2.25 46.44
N VAL A 12 2.89 -3.12 47.03
CA VAL A 12 2.34 -3.00 48.40
C VAL A 12 3.29 -3.67 49.40
N PRO A 13 4.05 -2.93 50.24
CA PRO A 13 5.15 -3.51 51.02
C PRO A 13 4.70 -4.56 52.05
N PRO A 14 5.53 -5.59 52.30
CA PRO A 14 5.18 -6.68 53.23
C PRO A 14 5.23 -6.23 54.70
N LEU A 15 4.17 -6.55 55.45
CA LEU A 15 4.12 -6.46 56.92
C LEU A 15 4.65 -7.76 57.56
N PHE A 16 5.28 -7.64 58.72
CA PHE A 16 5.87 -8.73 59.49
C PHE A 16 5.36 -8.71 60.94
N LYS A 17 5.13 -9.90 61.53
CA LYS A 17 4.67 -10.07 62.92
C LYS A 17 5.43 -11.20 63.63
N ALA A 18 5.61 -11.07 64.95
CA ALA A 18 6.14 -12.10 65.85
C ALA A 18 5.17 -12.37 67.00
N ASP A 19 5.15 -13.61 67.50
CA ASP A 19 4.38 -14.03 68.68
C ASP A 19 5.33 -14.60 69.72
N ASP A 20 5.23 -14.15 70.97
CA ASP A 20 6.03 -14.68 72.09
C ASP A 20 5.18 -14.89 73.35
N ASN A 21 5.31 -16.06 73.97
CA ASN A 21 4.47 -16.48 75.10
C ASN A 21 4.69 -15.65 76.40
N CYS A 22 5.75 -14.83 76.46
CA CYS A 22 6.10 -13.99 77.60
C CYS A 22 6.13 -12.48 77.26
N ALA A 23 6.27 -12.11 75.99
CA ALA A 23 6.37 -10.72 75.50
C ALA A 23 5.12 -10.22 74.76
N GLY A 24 4.18 -11.11 74.42
CA GLY A 24 2.90 -10.78 73.81
C GLY A 24 2.72 -11.39 72.40
N ASP A 25 1.47 -11.40 71.96
CA ASP A 25 1.07 -11.86 70.62
C ASP A 25 1.00 -10.68 69.63
N GLU A 26 1.23 -10.95 68.34
CA GLU A 26 1.17 -10.03 67.19
C GLU A 26 2.07 -8.79 67.28
N ILE A 27 3.33 -8.96 67.70
CA ILE A 27 4.34 -7.89 67.73
C ILE A 27 4.76 -7.54 66.30
N GLU A 28 4.45 -6.33 65.84
CA GLU A 28 4.89 -5.83 64.52
C GLU A 28 6.40 -5.56 64.48
N LEU A 29 7.06 -5.86 63.35
CA LEU A 29 8.51 -5.78 63.20
C LEU A 29 8.96 -4.77 62.15
N GLU A 30 10.07 -4.08 62.40
CA GLU A 30 10.87 -3.42 61.36
C GLU A 30 11.55 -4.46 60.46
N ALA A 31 11.68 -4.15 59.16
CA ALA A 31 12.28 -5.04 58.18
C ALA A 31 13.37 -4.36 57.33
N SER A 32 14.60 -4.86 57.44
CA SER A 32 15.74 -4.35 56.66
C SER A 32 15.59 -4.71 55.19
N THR A 33 15.73 -3.72 54.30
CA THR A 33 15.46 -3.86 52.87
C THR A 33 16.74 -4.01 52.07
N GLU A 34 16.80 -4.95 51.12
CA GLU A 34 17.89 -5.11 50.14
C GLU A 34 17.31 -4.87 48.72
N GLY A 35 17.38 -3.61 48.30
CA GLY A 35 16.91 -3.10 47.00
C GLY A 35 16.24 -1.71 47.10
N PRO A 36 15.83 -1.12 45.97
CA PRO A 36 15.75 -1.75 44.65
C PRO A 36 17.12 -1.99 43.98
N MET A 37 17.17 -3.00 43.13
CA MET A 37 18.29 -3.31 42.23
C MET A 37 17.76 -3.71 40.85
N ASN A 38 18.54 -3.45 39.81
CA ASN A 38 18.35 -3.96 38.45
C ASN A 38 19.69 -4.01 37.71
N ASP A 39 19.74 -4.84 36.67
CA ASP A 39 20.54 -4.59 35.46
C ASP A 39 19.63 -4.92 34.26
N GLY A 40 19.81 -4.22 33.14
CA GLY A 40 18.75 -4.11 32.13
C GLY A 40 17.44 -3.54 32.72
N CYS A 41 16.31 -4.03 32.23
CA CYS A 41 14.95 -3.53 32.52
C CYS A 41 14.12 -4.43 33.46
N SER A 42 14.76 -5.25 34.32
CA SER A 42 14.08 -6.14 35.27
C SER A 42 14.54 -5.87 36.71
N TYR A 43 13.60 -5.79 37.66
CA TYR A 43 13.80 -5.13 38.95
C TYR A 43 13.56 -6.04 40.16
N SER A 44 14.23 -5.77 41.29
CA SER A 44 14.15 -6.56 42.54
C SER A 44 14.29 -5.73 43.81
N GLN A 45 13.50 -6.02 44.86
CA GLN A 45 13.64 -5.46 46.21
C GLN A 45 13.24 -6.46 47.32
N THR A 46 14.13 -6.66 48.29
CA THR A 46 14.02 -7.59 49.44
C THR A 46 13.66 -6.85 50.74
N TRP A 47 13.02 -7.51 51.71
CA TRP A 47 12.72 -7.09 53.09
C TRP A 47 13.03 -8.22 54.06
N THR A 48 13.70 -7.94 55.18
CA THR A 48 14.16 -8.93 56.16
C THR A 48 13.86 -8.45 57.59
N ALA A 49 12.97 -9.14 58.30
CA ALA A 49 12.64 -8.85 59.69
C ALA A 49 13.43 -9.74 60.67
N THR A 50 13.78 -9.20 61.82
CA THR A 50 14.44 -9.92 62.93
C THR A 50 13.79 -9.55 64.26
N TYR A 51 13.74 -10.47 65.22
CA TYR A 51 13.16 -10.22 66.54
C TYR A 51 14.01 -10.84 67.66
N THR A 52 14.17 -10.12 68.78
CA THR A 52 14.82 -10.58 70.01
C THR A 52 13.92 -10.26 71.20
N ASP A 53 13.64 -11.25 72.03
CA ASP A 53 12.72 -11.13 73.16
C ASP A 53 13.33 -10.38 74.37
N PRO A 54 12.52 -10.03 75.40
CA PRO A 54 12.99 -9.36 76.62
C PRO A 54 13.93 -10.19 77.52
N CYS A 55 14.15 -11.48 77.23
CA CYS A 55 15.12 -12.34 77.91
C CYS A 55 16.46 -12.42 77.16
N GLY A 56 16.48 -12.09 75.87
CA GLY A 56 17.63 -12.21 74.97
C GLY A 56 17.57 -13.43 74.04
N ASN A 57 16.44 -14.12 73.92
CA ASN A 57 16.26 -15.17 72.89
C ASN A 57 15.99 -14.51 71.53
N GLN A 58 16.60 -15.05 70.47
CA GLN A 58 16.55 -14.48 69.12
C GLN A 58 15.77 -15.39 68.16
N ALA A 59 14.96 -14.79 67.29
CA ALA A 59 14.34 -15.46 66.14
C ALA A 59 15.24 -15.39 64.90
N GLU A 60 15.22 -16.44 64.08
CA GLU A 60 15.92 -16.48 62.78
C GLU A 60 15.38 -15.39 61.83
N PRO A 61 16.20 -14.77 60.96
CA PRO A 61 15.76 -13.69 60.09
C PRO A 61 14.67 -14.10 59.10
N LEU A 62 13.57 -13.35 59.04
CA LEU A 62 12.49 -13.58 58.09
C LEU A 62 12.61 -12.65 56.88
N SER A 63 13.03 -13.22 55.74
CA SER A 63 13.16 -12.51 54.45
C SER A 63 11.97 -12.72 53.50
N VAL A 64 11.71 -11.70 52.68
CA VAL A 64 10.70 -11.56 51.62
C VAL A 64 11.32 -10.72 50.48
N THR A 65 10.92 -10.87 49.22
CA THR A 65 11.41 -10.06 48.08
C THR A 65 10.31 -9.94 47.03
N TYR A 66 10.17 -8.77 46.39
CA TYR A 66 9.35 -8.58 45.20
C TYR A 66 10.22 -8.26 44.00
N THR A 67 9.71 -8.57 42.82
CA THR A 67 10.32 -8.25 41.53
C THR A 67 9.22 -7.82 40.55
N TRP A 68 9.62 -7.11 39.48
CA TRP A 68 8.70 -6.65 38.45
C TRP A 68 9.41 -6.42 37.12
N THR A 69 8.63 -6.40 36.04
CA THR A 69 9.11 -6.28 34.66
C THR A 69 8.87 -4.89 34.06
N VAL A 70 9.75 -4.50 33.15
CA VAL A 70 9.31 -4.20 31.78
C VAL A 70 9.63 -5.47 30.95
N ASP A 71 8.78 -5.78 29.97
CA ASP A 71 8.38 -7.18 29.74
C ASP A 71 9.04 -7.90 28.53
N MET A 72 8.66 -9.16 28.32
CA MET A 72 9.43 -10.19 27.61
C MET A 72 8.58 -11.04 26.65
N GLU A 73 7.44 -10.50 26.19
CA GLU A 73 6.55 -11.14 25.21
C GLU A 73 6.91 -10.70 23.77
N ALA A 74 6.05 -9.96 23.06
CA ALA A 74 6.42 -9.34 21.78
C ALA A 74 5.50 -8.17 21.37
N PRO A 75 6.05 -7.01 20.93
CA PRO A 75 5.28 -5.94 20.32
C PRO A 75 4.87 -6.29 18.87
N VAL A 76 3.64 -5.90 18.49
CA VAL A 76 3.00 -6.30 17.23
C VAL A 76 2.60 -5.07 16.42
N ILE A 77 3.01 -5.00 15.16
CA ILE A 77 2.54 -3.98 14.21
C ILE A 77 1.23 -4.44 13.56
N THR A 78 0.25 -3.54 13.48
CA THR A 78 -1.06 -3.77 12.87
C THR A 78 -1.28 -2.82 11.70
N THR A 79 -2.05 -3.25 10.70
CA THR A 79 -2.48 -2.41 9.57
C THR A 79 -3.76 -2.98 8.96
N ASP A 80 -4.62 -2.11 8.45
CA ASP A 80 -5.80 -2.49 7.67
C ASP A 80 -5.52 -2.50 6.14
N ASN A 81 -4.28 -2.18 5.74
CA ASN A 81 -3.86 -2.19 4.36
C ASN A 81 -3.42 -3.60 3.94
N GLU A 82 -3.97 -4.11 2.83
CA GLU A 82 -3.26 -5.07 2.00
C GLU A 82 -2.37 -4.31 0.99
N SER A 83 -1.23 -4.90 0.59
CA SER A 83 -0.49 -4.48 -0.61
C SER A 83 -1.32 -4.74 -1.86
N GLY A 84 -1.15 -3.96 -2.93
CA GLY A 84 -1.95 -4.19 -4.16
C GLY A 84 -1.65 -3.24 -5.31
N ASP A 85 -2.35 -3.44 -6.42
CA ASP A 85 -2.34 -2.51 -7.55
C ASP A 85 -3.53 -1.54 -7.48
N LEU A 86 -3.32 -0.29 -7.88
CA LEU A 86 -4.30 0.79 -7.81
C LEU A 86 -4.86 1.22 -9.18
N GLY A 87 -4.45 0.56 -10.27
CA GLY A 87 -5.01 0.75 -11.61
C GLY A 87 -4.39 1.88 -12.42
N CYS A 88 -5.14 2.39 -13.40
CA CYS A 88 -4.67 3.36 -14.40
C CYS A 88 -4.85 4.81 -13.89
N ASN A 89 -3.76 5.58 -13.79
CA ASN A 89 -3.72 6.98 -13.34
C ASN A 89 -4.43 7.33 -11.99
N PRO A 90 -4.26 6.56 -10.89
CA PRO A 90 -4.99 6.77 -9.63
C PRO A 90 -4.43 7.92 -8.75
N GLU A 91 -5.29 8.46 -7.87
CA GLU A 91 -4.86 9.32 -6.74
C GLU A 91 -4.36 8.42 -5.59
N VAL A 92 -3.05 8.13 -5.60
CA VAL A 92 -2.41 7.15 -4.71
C VAL A 92 -2.45 7.57 -3.23
N MET A 93 -2.84 6.64 -2.35
CA MET A 93 -2.79 6.78 -0.90
C MET A 93 -1.62 6.00 -0.29
N ALA A 94 -1.13 6.46 0.87
CA ALA A 94 -0.15 5.75 1.68
C ALA A 94 -0.83 4.91 2.79
N PRO A 95 -0.22 3.78 3.21
CA PRO A 95 -0.79 2.87 4.22
C PRO A 95 -0.58 3.37 5.65
N MET A 96 -1.46 2.94 6.56
CA MET A 96 -1.40 3.25 7.98
C MET A 96 -0.99 2.03 8.78
N PHE A 97 -0.13 2.25 9.78
CA PHE A 97 0.34 1.21 10.68
C PHE A 97 0.09 1.65 12.12
N GLY A 98 -0.27 0.71 12.98
CA GLY A 98 -0.30 0.87 14.44
C GLY A 98 0.57 -0.18 15.12
N ALA A 99 0.67 -0.14 16.44
CA ALA A 99 1.31 -1.20 17.21
C ALA A 99 0.65 -1.44 18.58
N THR A 100 0.78 -2.65 19.08
CA THR A 100 0.29 -3.06 20.41
C THR A 100 1.33 -3.91 21.13
N ASP A 101 1.42 -3.77 22.45
CA ASP A 101 2.32 -4.52 23.31
C ASP A 101 1.74 -4.64 24.72
N ASN A 102 2.17 -5.65 25.45
CA ASN A 102 1.64 -5.99 26.77
C ASN A 102 2.17 -5.10 27.90
N CYS A 103 3.28 -4.37 27.71
CA CYS A 103 3.85 -3.49 28.72
C CYS A 103 4.10 -2.05 28.25
N GLY A 104 4.42 -1.82 26.97
CA GLY A 104 4.36 -0.48 26.38
C GLY A 104 5.13 -0.30 25.08
N VAL A 105 4.40 -0.15 23.96
CA VAL A 105 4.97 0.16 22.63
C VAL A 105 4.48 1.50 22.09
N GLY A 106 5.34 2.17 21.31
CA GLY A 106 5.03 3.41 20.61
C GLY A 106 4.45 3.21 19.21
N GLU A 107 4.28 4.31 18.48
CA GLU A 107 3.90 4.27 17.07
C GLU A 107 5.01 3.68 16.20
N PRO A 108 4.67 2.90 15.17
CA PRO A 108 5.66 2.44 14.21
C PRO A 108 6.35 3.58 13.45
N ILE A 109 7.65 3.43 13.26
CA ILE A 109 8.44 4.25 12.35
C ILE A 109 8.29 3.65 10.95
N VAL A 110 7.76 4.44 10.03
CA VAL A 110 7.57 4.03 8.63
C VAL A 110 8.68 4.61 7.77
N THR A 111 9.39 3.76 7.05
CA THR A 111 10.32 4.14 5.98
C THR A 111 9.68 3.86 4.62
N THR A 112 10.09 4.59 3.59
CA THR A 112 9.55 4.46 2.25
C THR A 112 10.66 4.21 1.25
N GLU A 113 10.45 3.25 0.37
CA GLU A 113 11.26 2.98 -0.82
C GLU A 113 10.40 3.23 -2.07
N GLY A 114 10.87 4.10 -2.97
CA GLY A 114 10.10 4.60 -4.10
C GLY A 114 9.36 5.92 -3.83
N PRO A 115 8.53 6.41 -4.77
CA PRO A 115 8.10 5.69 -5.97
C PRO A 115 9.25 5.48 -6.97
N THR A 116 9.25 4.33 -7.64
CA THR A 116 10.13 4.00 -8.75
C THR A 116 9.31 3.59 -9.96
N ASN A 117 9.88 3.74 -11.17
CA ASN A 117 9.31 3.25 -12.41
C ASN A 117 10.40 2.82 -13.40
N ASP A 118 10.05 1.89 -14.30
CA ASP A 118 10.69 1.70 -15.60
C ASP A 118 9.56 1.47 -16.63
N GLY A 119 9.75 1.93 -17.86
CA GLY A 119 8.62 2.42 -18.66
C GLY A 119 7.83 3.46 -17.85
N CYS A 120 6.50 3.35 -17.82
CA CYS A 120 5.63 4.18 -16.97
C CYS A 120 4.70 3.37 -16.02
N ALA A 121 5.17 2.20 -15.56
CA ALA A 121 4.61 1.42 -14.45
C ALA A 121 5.32 1.76 -13.13
N TYR A 122 4.58 1.90 -12.04
CA TYR A 122 5.08 2.46 -10.79
C TYR A 122 4.97 1.50 -9.62
N SER A 123 5.89 1.64 -8.65
CA SER A 123 5.86 0.91 -7.39
C SER A 123 6.37 1.77 -6.24
N GLN A 124 5.78 1.59 -5.06
CA GLN A 124 6.23 2.20 -3.82
C GLN A 124 5.98 1.27 -2.64
N THR A 125 6.95 1.17 -1.74
CA THR A 125 6.90 0.33 -0.55
C THR A 125 7.06 1.17 0.71
N TRP A 126 6.23 0.90 1.72
CA TRP A 126 6.32 1.45 3.06
C TRP A 126 6.62 0.34 4.03
N THR A 127 7.62 0.50 4.88
CA THR A 127 8.05 -0.50 5.87
C THR A 127 7.98 0.11 7.26
N ALA A 128 7.07 -0.42 8.07
CA ALA A 128 6.89 -0.07 9.47
C ALA A 128 7.80 -0.91 10.37
N ASN A 129 8.46 -0.26 11.32
CA ASN A 129 9.28 -0.89 12.37
C ASN A 129 8.96 -0.25 13.72
N VAL A 130 8.98 -1.02 14.81
CA VAL A 130 8.81 -0.45 16.15
C VAL A 130 9.63 -1.23 17.19
N THR A 131 9.95 -0.59 18.31
CA THR A 131 10.67 -1.20 19.45
C THR A 131 10.06 -0.71 20.76
N ASP A 132 10.01 -1.55 21.81
CA ASP A 132 9.44 -1.20 23.13
C ASP A 132 10.41 -0.41 24.05
N ASN A 133 10.03 -0.20 25.31
CA ASN A 133 10.82 0.47 26.35
C ASN A 133 11.97 -0.38 26.95
N CYS A 134 11.92 -1.71 26.91
CA CYS A 134 13.07 -2.58 27.21
C CYS A 134 14.09 -2.61 26.05
N GLY A 135 13.59 -2.65 24.81
CA GLY A 135 14.39 -2.84 23.59
C GLY A 135 13.88 -3.96 22.67
N ASN A 136 12.68 -4.48 22.90
CA ASN A 136 12.06 -5.54 22.10
C ASN A 136 11.62 -4.97 20.75
N GLN A 137 12.24 -5.44 19.67
CA GLN A 137 11.93 -5.00 18.32
C GLN A 137 10.79 -5.84 17.73
N ALA A 138 9.78 -5.17 17.17
CA ALA A 138 8.71 -5.84 16.43
C ALA A 138 9.21 -6.36 15.08
N GLU A 139 8.52 -7.38 14.55
CA GLU A 139 8.68 -7.77 13.15
C GLU A 139 8.24 -6.62 12.24
N ALA A 140 9.07 -6.27 11.26
CA ALA A 140 8.77 -5.21 10.33
C ALA A 140 7.58 -5.60 9.43
N VAL A 141 6.66 -4.68 9.21
CA VAL A 141 5.52 -4.90 8.29
C VAL A 141 5.66 -3.96 7.12
N SER A 142 5.62 -4.52 5.91
CA SER A 142 5.70 -3.74 4.67
C SER A 142 4.39 -3.79 3.89
N ILE A 143 4.03 -2.65 3.30
CA ILE A 143 2.96 -2.53 2.32
C ILE A 143 3.55 -1.96 1.04
N THR A 144 3.24 -2.59 -0.09
CA THR A 144 3.68 -2.15 -1.42
C THR A 144 2.46 -1.86 -2.29
N TYR A 145 2.40 -0.67 -2.88
CA TYR A 145 1.42 -0.32 -3.90
C TYR A 145 2.07 -0.16 -5.27
N THR A 146 1.35 -0.58 -6.32
CA THR A 146 1.70 -0.38 -7.73
C THR A 146 0.58 0.33 -8.48
N TRP A 147 0.91 0.97 -9.60
CA TRP A 147 -0.07 1.61 -10.49
C TRP A 147 0.49 1.84 -11.89
N THR A 148 -0.41 2.10 -12.84
CA THR A 148 -0.13 2.14 -14.29
C THR A 148 -0.36 3.54 -14.86
N VAL A 149 0.57 3.98 -15.71
CA VAL A 149 0.25 4.80 -16.89
C VAL A 149 0.41 3.87 -18.10
N ASP A 150 -0.50 3.94 -19.07
CA ASP A 150 -0.60 2.91 -20.12
C ASP A 150 0.56 2.93 -21.14
N MET A 151 0.81 1.77 -21.76
CA MET A 151 1.76 1.55 -22.86
C MET A 151 1.23 0.54 -23.91
N GLU A 152 -0.09 0.35 -24.06
CA GLU A 152 -0.65 -0.68 -24.96
C GLU A 152 -0.85 -0.15 -26.40
N ALA A 153 -2.01 -0.41 -27.02
CA ALA A 153 -2.27 -0.13 -28.45
C ALA A 153 -3.77 -0.04 -28.75
N PRO A 154 -4.44 1.11 -28.49
CA PRO A 154 -5.87 1.30 -28.74
C PRO A 154 -6.26 1.05 -30.21
N VAL A 155 -7.44 0.44 -30.41
CA VAL A 155 -7.82 -0.24 -31.65
C VAL A 155 -8.73 0.65 -32.50
N ILE A 156 -8.16 1.20 -33.58
CA ILE A 156 -8.84 2.18 -34.46
C ILE A 156 -10.10 1.59 -35.10
N THR A 157 -11.21 2.33 -35.08
CA THR A 157 -12.49 2.00 -35.72
C THR A 157 -12.87 3.02 -36.80
N THR A 158 -13.78 2.68 -37.71
CA THR A 158 -14.28 3.60 -38.74
C THR A 158 -15.68 3.18 -39.17
N ASN A 159 -16.47 4.13 -39.68
CA ASN A 159 -17.74 3.85 -40.36
C ASN A 159 -17.58 3.63 -41.88
N GLY A 160 -16.37 3.81 -42.42
CA GLY A 160 -16.06 3.64 -43.84
C GLY A 160 -15.81 2.19 -44.25
N GLN A 161 -16.02 1.90 -45.53
CA GLN A 161 -15.61 0.64 -46.16
C GLN A 161 -15.09 0.93 -47.55
N SER A 162 -13.79 0.68 -47.79
CA SER A 162 -13.15 0.91 -49.09
C SER A 162 -13.92 0.25 -50.24
N GLY A 163 -13.97 0.89 -51.40
CA GLY A 163 -14.70 0.35 -52.55
C GLY A 163 -14.91 1.32 -53.71
N ASP A 164 -15.50 0.79 -54.77
CA ASP A 164 -15.93 1.56 -55.94
C ASP A 164 -17.33 2.13 -55.72
N LEU A 165 -17.44 3.46 -55.83
CA LEU A 165 -18.69 4.21 -55.66
C LEU A 165 -19.45 4.40 -56.99
N GLY A 166 -18.90 3.96 -58.12
CA GLY A 166 -19.53 4.03 -59.43
C GLY A 166 -19.31 5.36 -60.18
N CYS A 167 -20.23 5.74 -61.07
CA CYS A 167 -20.10 6.90 -61.94
C CYS A 167 -20.75 8.16 -61.36
N ASN A 168 -20.01 9.27 -61.31
CA ASN A 168 -20.43 10.56 -60.76
C ASN A 168 -21.06 10.48 -59.35
N PRO A 169 -20.50 9.75 -58.38
CA PRO A 169 -21.05 9.68 -57.04
C PRO A 169 -20.82 10.99 -56.25
N GLU A 170 -21.66 11.22 -55.24
CA GLU A 170 -21.33 12.17 -54.17
C GLU A 170 -20.30 11.52 -53.24
N ILE A 171 -19.18 12.22 -52.98
CA ILE A 171 -18.11 11.71 -52.12
C ILE A 171 -18.31 12.23 -50.68
N VAL A 172 -18.68 11.33 -49.78
CA VAL A 172 -18.78 11.61 -48.34
C VAL A 172 -17.61 10.95 -47.61
N PRO A 173 -16.71 11.72 -46.97
CA PRO A 173 -15.57 11.16 -46.25
C PRO A 173 -15.98 10.20 -45.11
N PRO A 174 -15.20 9.14 -44.86
CA PRO A 174 -15.35 8.29 -43.69
C PRO A 174 -14.88 9.01 -42.40
N LEU A 175 -15.45 8.62 -41.27
CA LEU A 175 -15.02 9.03 -39.92
C LEU A 175 -14.37 7.85 -39.21
N PHE A 176 -13.41 8.13 -38.32
CA PHE A 176 -12.63 7.13 -37.58
C PHE A 176 -12.79 7.36 -36.08
N LYS A 177 -12.75 6.28 -35.31
CA LYS A 177 -12.78 6.21 -33.85
C LYS A 177 -11.64 5.30 -33.33
N ALA A 178 -11.56 4.97 -32.04
CA ALA A 178 -10.61 4.00 -31.48
C ALA A 178 -11.09 3.46 -30.12
N ASP A 179 -11.11 2.13 -29.98
CA ASP A 179 -11.47 1.41 -28.74
C ASP A 179 -10.26 1.31 -27.80
N ASP A 180 -10.46 1.49 -26.49
CA ASP A 180 -9.41 1.96 -25.56
C ASP A 180 -9.50 1.32 -24.16
N ASN A 181 -8.38 1.27 -23.43
CA ASN A 181 -8.21 0.58 -22.14
C ASN A 181 -8.19 1.54 -20.92
N CYS A 182 -7.95 2.86 -21.12
CA CYS A 182 -7.95 3.85 -20.01
C CYS A 182 -8.55 5.23 -20.34
N ALA A 183 -8.65 5.66 -21.61
CA ALA A 183 -8.76 7.08 -21.96
C ALA A 183 -10.18 7.68 -21.91
N GLY A 184 -11.23 6.91 -22.23
CA GLY A 184 -12.62 7.40 -22.26
C GLY A 184 -13.53 6.66 -23.23
N ASP A 185 -14.63 7.30 -23.62
CA ASP A 185 -15.75 6.76 -24.41
C ASP A 185 -15.44 6.46 -25.90
N GLU A 186 -14.29 5.84 -26.23
CA GLU A 186 -13.78 5.53 -27.59
C GLU A 186 -13.48 6.83 -28.41
N ILE A 187 -12.30 6.97 -29.04
CA ILE A 187 -11.74 8.27 -29.50
C ILE A 187 -11.92 8.52 -31.02
N GLU A 188 -12.66 9.55 -31.45
CA GLU A 188 -12.74 9.98 -32.87
C GLU A 188 -11.43 10.60 -33.39
N LEU A 189 -11.11 10.45 -34.69
CA LEU A 189 -9.84 10.91 -35.28
C LEU A 189 -10.05 11.68 -36.60
N GLU A 190 -9.40 12.85 -36.73
CA GLU A 190 -9.27 13.56 -38.03
C GLU A 190 -8.28 12.80 -38.94
N ALA A 191 -8.80 12.18 -40.01
CA ALA A 191 -7.98 11.35 -40.90
C ALA A 191 -7.13 12.17 -41.87
N SER A 192 -5.83 11.86 -41.92
CA SER A 192 -4.93 12.34 -42.97
C SER A 192 -5.43 11.91 -44.35
N THR A 193 -5.49 12.83 -45.30
CA THR A 193 -6.20 12.64 -46.58
C THR A 193 -5.26 12.85 -47.76
N GLU A 194 -5.27 11.92 -48.71
CA GLU A 194 -4.56 12.02 -49.99
C GLU A 194 -5.51 11.86 -51.18
N GLY A 195 -5.38 12.76 -52.16
CA GLY A 195 -6.20 12.81 -53.37
C GLY A 195 -7.25 13.96 -53.36
N PRO A 196 -8.22 13.94 -54.28
CA PRO A 196 -8.40 12.90 -55.30
C PRO A 196 -7.30 12.94 -56.37
N MET A 197 -6.90 11.76 -56.84
CA MET A 197 -6.03 11.56 -58.00
C MET A 197 -6.85 10.95 -59.14
N ASN A 198 -6.42 11.15 -60.38
CA ASN A 198 -7.12 10.55 -61.52
C ASN A 198 -6.18 10.06 -62.63
N ASP A 199 -6.60 8.99 -63.30
CA ASP A 199 -6.08 8.53 -64.58
C ASP A 199 -7.24 8.46 -65.59
N GLY A 200 -7.28 9.41 -66.52
CA GLY A 200 -8.46 9.62 -67.36
C GLY A 200 -9.70 9.95 -66.52
N CYS A 201 -10.78 9.18 -66.69
CA CYS A 201 -12.02 9.32 -65.93
C CYS A 201 -12.06 8.53 -64.61
N ALA A 202 -11.05 7.70 -64.30
CA ALA A 202 -10.99 6.95 -63.06
C ALA A 202 -10.36 7.82 -61.96
N TYR A 203 -11.07 8.01 -60.86
CA TYR A 203 -10.65 8.80 -59.70
C TYR A 203 -10.46 7.91 -58.47
N SER A 204 -9.53 8.28 -57.59
CA SER A 204 -9.32 7.65 -56.29
C SER A 204 -8.99 8.68 -55.21
N GLN A 205 -9.43 8.43 -53.97
CA GLN A 205 -9.07 9.22 -52.79
C GLN A 205 -8.96 8.31 -51.57
N THR A 206 -8.00 8.59 -50.69
CA THR A 206 -7.70 7.79 -49.49
C THR A 206 -7.69 8.67 -48.25
N TRP A 207 -8.24 8.12 -47.17
CA TRP A 207 -8.18 8.66 -45.81
C TRP A 207 -7.44 7.66 -44.92
N THR A 208 -6.52 8.11 -44.05
CA THR A 208 -5.71 7.28 -43.14
C THR A 208 -5.69 7.88 -41.73
N ALA A 209 -6.00 7.07 -40.71
CA ALA A 209 -6.04 7.42 -39.30
C ALA A 209 -5.00 6.66 -38.47
N THR A 210 -4.51 7.27 -37.38
CA THR A 210 -3.52 6.71 -36.44
C THR A 210 -3.78 7.26 -35.03
N TYR A 211 -3.59 6.45 -33.98
CA TYR A 211 -3.58 6.91 -32.59
C TYR A 211 -2.39 6.35 -31.79
N THR A 212 -2.16 6.85 -30.57
CA THR A 212 -0.89 6.74 -29.83
C THR A 212 -1.15 6.86 -28.32
N ASP A 213 -0.33 6.16 -27.53
CA ASP A 213 -0.41 6.05 -26.08
C ASP A 213 0.11 7.32 -25.33
N PRO A 214 0.19 7.28 -23.98
CA PRO A 214 0.85 8.32 -23.18
C PRO A 214 2.39 8.31 -23.18
N CYS A 215 3.06 7.18 -23.50
CA CYS A 215 4.46 6.93 -23.11
C CYS A 215 5.44 6.56 -24.26
N GLY A 216 4.99 6.11 -25.44
CA GLY A 216 5.85 5.91 -26.62
C GLY A 216 5.38 4.95 -27.74
N ASN A 217 4.20 4.31 -27.62
CA ASN A 217 3.66 3.32 -28.57
C ASN A 217 2.55 3.87 -29.48
N GLN A 218 2.54 3.44 -30.75
CA GLN A 218 1.63 3.94 -31.81
C GLN A 218 1.02 2.77 -32.61
N ALA A 219 -0.27 2.87 -32.94
CA ALA A 219 -1.01 1.81 -33.62
C ALA A 219 -0.77 1.78 -35.15
N GLU A 220 -0.98 0.60 -35.76
CA GLU A 220 -0.99 0.44 -37.23
C GLU A 220 -2.09 1.32 -37.87
N PRO A 221 -1.83 2.01 -39.00
CA PRO A 221 -2.78 2.99 -39.55
C PRO A 221 -4.07 2.35 -40.12
N LEU A 222 -5.23 2.96 -39.85
CA LEU A 222 -6.49 2.57 -40.48
C LEU A 222 -6.80 3.46 -41.67
N SER A 223 -6.85 2.87 -42.87
CA SER A 223 -7.16 3.60 -44.10
C SER A 223 -8.46 3.15 -44.76
N VAL A 224 -9.16 4.10 -45.38
CA VAL A 224 -10.31 3.88 -46.24
C VAL A 224 -10.02 4.52 -47.60
N THR A 225 -10.23 3.77 -48.69
CA THR A 225 -10.00 4.24 -50.07
C THR A 225 -11.27 4.11 -50.89
N TYR A 226 -11.72 5.22 -51.48
CA TYR A 226 -12.81 5.22 -52.44
C TYR A 226 -12.27 5.41 -53.86
N THR A 227 -12.81 4.63 -54.80
CA THR A 227 -12.62 4.84 -56.24
C THR A 227 -13.95 5.19 -56.89
N TRP A 228 -13.92 5.90 -58.00
CA TRP A 228 -15.11 6.21 -58.80
C TRP A 228 -14.73 6.56 -60.24
N THR A 229 -15.72 6.77 -61.10
CA THR A 229 -15.51 7.37 -62.43
C THR A 229 -16.22 8.71 -62.56
N VAL A 230 -15.63 9.63 -63.33
CA VAL A 230 -16.24 10.93 -63.66
C VAL A 230 -16.52 11.00 -65.16
N ASP A 231 -17.79 11.11 -65.54
CA ASP A 231 -18.27 11.27 -66.91
C ASP A 231 -19.01 12.61 -67.08
N MET A 232 -18.83 13.26 -68.22
CA MET A 232 -19.22 14.66 -68.50
C MET A 232 -20.12 14.85 -69.74
N GLU A 233 -20.60 13.75 -70.34
CA GLU A 233 -21.37 13.71 -71.60
C GLU A 233 -20.58 14.18 -72.87
N ALA A 234 -20.94 13.81 -74.11
CA ALA A 234 -22.01 12.90 -74.54
C ALA A 234 -21.51 11.98 -75.68
N PRO A 235 -21.54 10.65 -75.53
CA PRO A 235 -21.11 9.70 -76.57
C PRO A 235 -22.23 9.32 -77.57
N VAL A 236 -23.40 9.97 -77.50
CA VAL A 236 -24.65 9.46 -78.10
C VAL A 236 -24.79 9.84 -79.58
N ILE A 237 -24.79 8.83 -80.46
CA ILE A 237 -25.13 8.96 -81.90
C ILE A 237 -26.02 7.79 -82.31
N THR A 238 -27.19 8.06 -82.89
CA THR A 238 -28.17 7.05 -83.33
C THR A 238 -28.89 7.47 -84.61
N THR A 239 -29.13 6.51 -85.51
CA THR A 239 -30.33 6.47 -86.36
C THR A 239 -30.72 5.01 -86.56
N ASP A 240 -31.91 4.60 -86.13
CA ASP A 240 -32.48 3.29 -86.49
C ASP A 240 -33.67 3.51 -87.44
N ASN A 241 -33.77 2.66 -88.48
CA ASN A 241 -34.91 2.64 -89.42
C ASN A 241 -36.24 2.31 -88.73
#